data_AF-A0A9Q3HW18-F1
#
_entry.id   AF-A0A9Q3HW18-F1
#
_cell.length_a   1.000
_cell.length_b   1.000
_cell.length_c   1.000
_cell.angle_alpha   90.00
_cell.angle_beta   90.00
_cell.angle_gamma   90.00
#
_symmetry.space_group_name_H-M   'P 1'
#
loop_
_entity.id
_entity.type
_entity.pdbx_description
1 polymer ?
#
loop_
_entity_poly.entity_id
_entity_poly.type
_entity_poly.pdbx_seq_one_letter_code
_entity_poly.pdbx_strand_id
1 'polypeptide(L)'
;MSQNLNTQKIKNQNQDKSNLEISTKDQFTKIYGNQPWPIPTQEDWYWSNLISPNDTQSIWRNCLLNPFLNFLGLNSKLISFDPTFGRFSLPYSPHENLIRNDPSISTWDHRIFLEKDSNLIDRQVNHQTNHWIYYQVWWDQSASKKLDVNLDLVYYHGLGEYGGNFAKHAKIFLDAGYRLIVPDHPSHGRSTGLHTYLPNLDSIAHATHAVLIDLINKDKAFNRQQRQVVIAGQSLGGFASIFYPLLYHTPTIKKVNLLDGLPIPKLIGILPMCPMLAISQDSRPSFIIETIARCIVIFAGRVPLADANKGKNTQDPWCEEQYRRDPQTYHGTLRCATGLAILDALDFTDQNISKLEIPFQVMHGQSDRVTSVLGSQKLFDTAKSKNKSIKLYPKVEHVMLRIGRDEEDDKARQLILNDMLQWLEKLQNKHYN
;
A
#
# COMPACT_ATOMS: atom_id res chain seq x y z
N MET A 1 -46.24 33.82 -25.77
CA MET A 1 -45.36 34.61 -24.88
C MET A 1 -44.98 33.89 -23.57
N SER A 2 -45.40 32.65 -23.31
CA SER A 2 -45.11 31.92 -22.07
C SER A 2 -43.93 30.93 -22.13
N GLN A 3 -43.40 30.61 -23.33
CA GLN A 3 -42.24 29.71 -23.48
C GLN A 3 -40.87 30.40 -23.45
N ASN A 4 -40.79 31.73 -23.65
CA ASN A 4 -39.52 32.47 -23.60
C ASN A 4 -39.11 32.93 -22.19
N LEU A 5 -40.05 32.95 -21.23
CA LEU A 5 -39.77 33.36 -19.84
C LEU A 5 -39.13 32.23 -19.00
N ASN A 6 -39.37 30.96 -19.34
CA ASN A 6 -38.75 29.83 -18.63
C ASN A 6 -37.29 29.59 -19.05
N THR A 7 -36.92 29.88 -20.29
CA THR A 7 -35.54 29.73 -20.78
C THR A 7 -34.61 30.80 -20.23
N GLN A 8 -35.12 32.00 -19.94
CA GLN A 8 -34.37 33.07 -19.26
C GLN A 8 -34.20 32.82 -17.76
N LYS A 9 -35.18 32.22 -17.07
CA LYS A 9 -35.03 31.83 -15.66
C LYS A 9 -34.01 30.70 -15.45
N ILE A 10 -33.91 29.75 -16.38
CA ILE A 10 -32.91 28.67 -16.31
C ILE A 10 -31.51 29.18 -16.67
N LYS A 11 -31.38 30.14 -17.61
CA LYS A 11 -30.10 30.79 -17.91
C LYS A 11 -29.62 31.70 -16.78
N ASN A 12 -30.51 32.43 -16.11
CA ASN A 12 -30.12 33.27 -14.97
C ASN A 12 -29.78 32.46 -13.71
N GLN A 13 -30.42 31.30 -13.47
CA GLN A 13 -30.00 30.39 -12.39
C GLN A 13 -28.64 29.70 -12.64
N ASN A 14 -28.24 29.55 -13.91
CA ASN A 14 -26.91 29.04 -14.26
C ASN A 14 -25.84 30.15 -14.36
N GLN A 15 -26.22 31.41 -14.58
CA GLN A 15 -25.29 32.56 -14.51
C GLN A 15 -25.05 33.02 -13.07
N ASP A 16 -26.02 32.92 -12.16
CA ASP A 16 -25.80 33.31 -10.75
C ASP A 16 -25.03 32.26 -9.91
N LYS A 17 -24.86 31.03 -10.42
CA LYS A 17 -23.92 30.03 -9.86
C LYS A 17 -22.50 30.15 -10.41
N SER A 18 -22.25 31.11 -11.29
CA SER A 18 -20.92 31.44 -11.81
C SER A 18 -20.22 32.58 -11.05
N ASN A 19 -20.81 33.02 -9.92
CA ASN A 19 -20.05 33.71 -8.89
C ASN A 19 -19.00 32.75 -8.33
N LEU A 20 -17.80 32.87 -8.90
CA LEU A 20 -16.60 32.09 -8.66
C LEU A 20 -16.34 31.84 -7.16
N GLU A 21 -16.86 30.73 -6.63
CA GLU A 21 -16.06 29.98 -5.67
C GLU A 21 -14.80 29.55 -6.44
N ILE A 22 -13.72 30.32 -6.26
CA ILE A 22 -12.37 29.91 -6.66
C ILE A 22 -12.26 28.45 -6.23
N SER A 23 -12.06 27.53 -7.18
CA SER A 23 -12.05 26.10 -6.85
C SER A 23 -11.03 25.90 -5.73
N THR A 24 -11.26 24.99 -4.79
CA THR A 24 -10.28 24.77 -3.70
C THR A 24 -8.90 24.42 -4.25
N LYS A 25 -8.83 23.90 -5.49
CA LYS A 25 -7.60 23.74 -6.27
C LYS A 25 -6.93 25.08 -6.59
N ASP A 26 -7.68 26.05 -7.11
CA ASP A 26 -7.15 27.38 -7.44
C ASP A 26 -6.78 28.15 -6.17
N GLN A 27 -7.52 27.98 -5.08
CA GLN A 27 -7.16 28.52 -3.76
C GLN A 27 -5.86 27.89 -3.25
N PHE A 28 -5.76 26.55 -3.23
CA PHE A 28 -4.56 25.84 -2.81
C PHE A 28 -3.36 26.25 -3.67
N THR A 29 -3.48 26.21 -5.00
CA THR A 29 -2.39 26.60 -5.92
C THR A 29 -1.99 28.06 -5.73
N LYS A 30 -2.94 28.96 -5.48
CA LYS A 30 -2.64 30.38 -5.20
C LYS A 30 -1.86 30.57 -3.90
N ILE A 31 -2.17 29.81 -2.86
CA ILE A 31 -1.49 29.89 -1.55
C ILE A 31 -0.12 29.17 -1.61
N TYR A 32 -0.06 28.01 -2.28
CA TYR A 32 0.98 27.01 -2.08
C TYR A 32 1.74 26.56 -3.34
N GLY A 33 1.21 26.82 -4.53
CA GLY A 33 1.61 26.17 -5.79
C GLY A 33 3.05 26.42 -6.24
N ASN A 34 3.66 27.53 -5.82
CA ASN A 34 4.99 27.94 -6.30
C ASN A 34 6.09 27.85 -5.24
N GLN A 35 5.80 27.37 -4.03
CA GLN A 35 6.80 27.28 -2.97
C GLN A 35 7.58 25.96 -3.10
N PRO A 36 8.94 25.99 -3.16
CA PRO A 36 9.72 24.76 -3.12
C PRO A 36 9.50 24.06 -1.77
N TRP A 37 9.63 22.74 -1.75
CA TRP A 37 9.53 21.99 -0.50
C TRP A 37 10.73 22.32 0.41
N PRO A 38 10.50 22.87 1.62
CA PRO A 38 11.59 23.21 2.52
C PRO A 38 12.12 21.94 3.18
N ILE A 39 13.25 21.45 2.69
CA ILE A 39 13.94 20.29 3.27
C ILE A 39 14.55 20.74 4.61
N PRO A 40 14.20 20.10 5.74
CA PRO A 40 14.83 20.40 7.02
C PRO A 40 16.34 20.15 6.94
N THR A 41 17.16 21.08 7.44
CA THR A 41 18.62 20.99 7.34
C THR A 41 19.17 19.68 7.95
N GLN A 42 18.58 19.22 9.05
CA GLN A 42 18.93 17.95 9.71
C GLN A 42 18.55 16.69 8.92
N GLU A 43 17.74 16.82 7.87
CA GLU A 43 17.26 15.72 7.01
C GLU A 43 17.85 15.78 5.60
N ASP A 44 18.66 16.80 5.28
CA ASP A 44 19.24 17.01 3.95
C ASP A 44 20.10 15.82 3.49
N TRP A 45 20.76 15.15 4.44
CA TRP A 45 21.50 13.91 4.20
C TRP A 45 20.65 12.82 3.54
N TYR A 46 19.34 12.76 3.83
CA TYR A 46 18.41 11.76 3.29
C TYR A 46 17.79 12.24 1.98
N TRP A 47 17.26 13.47 1.97
CA TRP A 47 16.44 13.97 0.86
C TRP A 47 17.22 14.58 -0.31
N SER A 48 18.49 14.96 -0.09
CA SER A 48 19.33 15.58 -1.12
C SER A 48 20.56 14.75 -1.46
N ASN A 49 21.13 14.04 -0.49
CA ASN A 49 22.46 13.43 -0.63
C ASN A 49 22.43 11.91 -0.82
N LEU A 50 21.33 11.25 -0.47
CA LEU A 50 21.20 9.80 -0.60
C LEU A 50 20.69 9.45 -2.02
N ILE A 51 21.43 8.56 -2.70
CA ILE A 51 21.12 8.17 -4.07
C ILE A 51 20.16 6.98 -4.06
N SER A 52 19.07 7.05 -4.83
CA SER A 52 18.18 5.91 -5.01
C SER A 52 18.95 4.75 -5.68
N PRO A 53 18.90 3.53 -5.13
CA PRO A 53 19.48 2.37 -5.79
C PRO A 53 18.88 2.12 -7.17
N ASN A 54 17.64 2.56 -7.43
CA ASN A 54 17.03 2.40 -8.76
C ASN A 54 17.71 3.27 -9.82
N ASP A 55 18.19 4.47 -9.44
CA ASP A 55 18.77 5.44 -10.38
C ASP A 55 20.17 5.02 -10.84
N THR A 56 20.83 4.16 -10.06
CA THR A 56 22.16 3.62 -10.37
C THR A 56 22.12 2.28 -11.09
N GLN A 57 20.93 1.68 -11.21
CA GLN A 57 20.75 0.36 -11.80
C GLN A 57 20.68 0.40 -13.32
N SER A 58 21.44 -0.47 -13.97
CA SER A 58 21.33 -0.66 -15.43
C SER A 58 20.07 -1.45 -15.79
N ILE A 59 19.15 -0.81 -16.51
CA ILE A 59 17.95 -1.46 -17.06
C ILE A 59 18.34 -2.67 -17.93
N TRP A 60 19.32 -2.50 -18.83
CA TRP A 60 19.86 -3.57 -19.66
C TRP A 60 20.36 -4.75 -18.83
N ARG A 61 21.14 -4.48 -17.79
CA ARG A 61 21.68 -5.54 -16.92
C ARG A 61 20.55 -6.25 -16.16
N ASN A 62 19.66 -5.50 -15.53
CA ASN A 62 18.70 -6.06 -14.58
C ASN A 62 17.46 -6.68 -15.26
N CYS A 63 17.05 -6.14 -16.41
CA CYS A 63 15.88 -6.61 -17.12
C CYS A 63 16.20 -7.66 -18.20
N LEU A 64 17.42 -7.70 -18.73
CA LEU A 64 17.78 -8.56 -19.86
C LEU A 64 18.97 -9.49 -19.56
N LEU A 65 20.12 -8.95 -19.15
CA LEU A 65 21.32 -9.77 -18.91
C LEU A 65 21.17 -10.72 -17.71
N ASN A 66 20.76 -10.22 -16.53
CA ASN A 66 20.66 -11.04 -15.33
C ASN A 66 19.63 -12.19 -15.48
N PRO A 67 18.42 -11.97 -16.05
CA PRO A 67 17.51 -13.07 -16.34
C PRO A 67 18.10 -14.10 -17.30
N PHE A 68 18.82 -13.66 -18.34
CA PHE A 68 19.49 -14.56 -19.28
C PHE A 68 20.60 -15.38 -18.60
N LEU A 69 21.44 -14.75 -17.78
CA LEU A 69 22.49 -15.44 -17.00
C LEU A 69 21.88 -16.43 -15.99
N ASN A 70 20.77 -16.07 -15.35
CA ASN A 70 20.01 -16.97 -14.49
C ASN A 70 19.46 -18.17 -15.26
N PHE A 71 18.87 -17.94 -16.43
CA PHE A 71 18.36 -19.00 -17.30
C PHE A 71 19.45 -19.99 -17.70
N LEU A 72 20.68 -19.50 -17.93
CA LEU A 72 21.85 -20.33 -18.20
C LEU A 72 22.51 -20.95 -16.96
N GLY A 73 22.01 -20.69 -15.74
CA GLY A 73 22.60 -21.19 -14.49
C GLY A 73 23.96 -20.56 -14.13
N LEU A 74 24.33 -19.43 -14.75
CA LEU A 74 25.64 -18.80 -14.61
C LEU A 74 25.72 -17.78 -13.47
N ASN A 75 24.59 -17.45 -12.84
CA ASN A 75 24.50 -16.32 -11.91
C ASN A 75 25.14 -16.59 -10.53
N SER A 76 25.26 -17.85 -10.11
CA SER A 76 25.78 -18.22 -8.77
C SER A 76 27.30 -18.15 -8.63
N LYS A 77 28.05 -18.04 -9.73
CA LYS A 77 29.52 -18.14 -9.73
C LYS A 77 30.28 -16.83 -9.98
N LEU A 78 29.61 -15.77 -10.43
CA LEU A 78 30.32 -14.60 -11.00
C LEU A 78 30.05 -13.27 -10.27
N ILE A 79 28.98 -13.14 -9.47
CA ILE A 79 28.54 -11.84 -8.93
C ILE A 79 27.92 -12.03 -7.55
N SER A 80 28.46 -11.37 -6.52
CA SER A 80 27.71 -11.14 -5.27
C SER A 80 26.52 -10.25 -5.61
N PHE A 81 25.33 -10.86 -5.70
CA PHE A 81 24.12 -10.19 -6.14
C PHE A 81 23.26 -9.89 -4.91
N ASP A 82 23.16 -8.61 -4.54
CA ASP A 82 22.15 -8.17 -3.58
C ASP A 82 20.75 -8.38 -4.18
N PRO A 83 19.92 -9.28 -3.63
CA PRO A 83 18.60 -9.59 -4.18
C PRO A 83 17.58 -8.45 -3.98
N THR A 84 17.93 -7.40 -3.24
CA THR A 84 17.17 -6.15 -3.11
C THR A 84 17.70 -5.03 -4.00
N PHE A 85 18.77 -5.29 -4.77
CA PHE A 85 19.41 -4.31 -5.64
C PHE A 85 19.78 -3.00 -4.93
N GLY A 86 20.39 -3.09 -3.75
CA GLY A 86 20.87 -1.96 -2.95
C GLY A 86 19.82 -1.32 -2.05
N ARG A 87 18.56 -1.76 -2.12
CA ARG A 87 17.48 -1.15 -1.32
C ARG A 87 17.57 -1.51 0.16
N PHE A 88 18.00 -2.72 0.50
CA PHE A 88 18.08 -3.15 1.90
C PHE A 88 19.09 -2.35 2.72
N SER A 89 20.19 -1.92 2.10
CA SER A 89 21.28 -1.19 2.75
C SER A 89 21.01 0.30 2.95
N LEU A 90 19.88 0.82 2.43
CA LEU A 90 19.51 2.21 2.67
C LEU A 90 19.26 2.44 4.18
N PRO A 91 19.74 3.56 4.74
CA PRO A 91 19.38 3.95 6.10
C PRO A 91 17.86 4.17 6.23
N TYR A 92 17.38 4.09 7.46
CA TYR A 92 15.99 4.45 7.77
C TYR A 92 15.74 5.93 7.51
N SER A 93 14.53 6.25 7.03
CA SER A 93 14.12 7.63 6.80
C SER A 93 14.15 8.45 8.10
N PRO A 94 14.22 9.79 8.04
CA PRO A 94 14.11 10.64 9.21
C PRO A 94 12.87 10.33 10.07
N HIS A 95 11.73 10.04 9.44
CA HIS A 95 10.50 9.70 10.16
C HIS A 95 10.55 8.32 10.82
N GLU A 96 11.15 7.33 10.18
CA GLU A 96 11.41 6.03 10.85
C GLU A 96 12.34 6.21 12.06
N ASN A 97 13.37 7.06 11.93
CA ASN A 97 14.28 7.36 13.04
C ASN A 97 13.58 8.04 14.23
N LEU A 98 12.53 8.85 14.01
CA LEU A 98 11.72 9.41 15.10
C LEU A 98 11.08 8.31 15.95
N ILE A 99 10.59 7.24 15.31
CA ILE A 99 10.00 6.08 16.01
C ILE A 99 11.09 5.22 16.65
N ARG A 100 12.16 4.95 15.90
CA ARG A 100 13.23 4.03 16.33
C ARG A 100 14.11 4.58 17.45
N ASN A 101 14.22 5.90 17.56
CA ASN A 101 15.01 6.56 18.61
C ASN A 101 14.18 6.91 19.85
N ASP A 102 12.86 6.70 19.82
CA ASP A 102 12.01 6.89 20.99
C ASP A 102 12.20 5.71 21.97
N PRO A 103 12.69 5.95 23.19
CA PRO A 103 12.94 4.89 24.16
C PRO A 103 11.65 4.23 24.69
N SER A 104 10.47 4.82 24.49
CA SER A 104 9.19 4.19 24.88
C SER A 104 8.71 3.16 23.86
N ILE A 105 9.25 3.19 22.64
CA ILE A 105 8.79 2.36 21.53
C ILE A 105 9.78 1.21 21.30
N SER A 106 9.32 -0.01 21.53
CA SER A 106 10.07 -1.20 21.09
C SER A 106 9.99 -1.32 19.57
N THR A 107 11.15 -1.40 18.92
CA THR A 107 11.25 -1.61 17.46
C THR A 107 12.08 -2.84 17.14
N TRP A 108 11.65 -3.61 16.14
CA TRP A 108 12.48 -4.68 15.58
C TRP A 108 12.11 -4.97 14.13
N ASP A 109 13.09 -5.49 13.40
CA ASP A 109 12.96 -5.84 12.01
C ASP A 109 13.07 -7.35 11.82
N HIS A 110 12.43 -7.85 10.76
CA HIS A 110 12.52 -9.26 10.43
C HIS A 110 12.54 -9.51 8.93
N ARG A 111 13.14 -10.63 8.57
CA ARG A 111 13.17 -11.17 7.21
C ARG A 111 12.61 -12.57 7.24
N ILE A 112 11.56 -12.81 6.46
CA ILE A 112 10.97 -14.13 6.28
C ILE A 112 11.42 -14.66 4.94
N PHE A 113 12.21 -15.73 4.95
CA PHE A 113 12.71 -16.37 3.74
C PHE A 113 11.63 -17.27 3.12
N LEU A 114 11.38 -17.10 1.82
CA LEU A 114 10.41 -17.87 1.05
C LEU A 114 11.18 -18.83 0.13
N GLU A 115 10.96 -20.15 0.23
CA GLU A 115 11.55 -21.14 -0.69
C GLU A 115 10.52 -21.68 -1.69
N LYS A 116 10.99 -22.12 -2.87
CA LYS A 116 10.17 -22.62 -3.98
C LYS A 116 10.27 -24.15 -4.17
N ASP A 117 10.99 -24.86 -3.32
CA ASP A 117 11.08 -26.33 -3.39
C ASP A 117 10.70 -26.97 -2.05
N SER A 118 9.80 -27.95 -2.15
CA SER A 118 9.10 -28.68 -1.08
C SER A 118 7.93 -27.94 -0.43
N ASN A 119 6.83 -28.66 -0.28
CA ASN A 119 5.55 -28.26 0.32
C ASN A 119 5.65 -27.89 1.82
N LEU A 120 6.59 -27.03 2.23
CA LEU A 120 6.93 -26.77 3.62
C LEU A 120 7.31 -25.29 3.81
N ILE A 121 6.34 -24.47 4.21
CA ILE A 121 6.54 -23.03 4.54
C ILE A 121 6.44 -22.79 6.06
N ASP A 122 6.55 -23.84 6.88
CA ASP A 122 6.37 -23.77 8.34
C ASP A 122 7.65 -23.86 9.18
N ARG A 123 8.81 -23.50 8.63
CA ARG A 123 10.03 -23.42 9.46
C ARG A 123 10.83 -22.17 9.15
N GLN A 124 11.37 -21.56 10.20
CA GLN A 124 12.55 -20.71 10.10
C GLN A 124 13.63 -21.57 9.41
N VAL A 125 13.94 -21.25 8.16
CA VAL A 125 14.80 -22.09 7.32
C VAL A 125 16.18 -22.13 7.98
N ASN A 126 16.67 -23.34 8.26
CA ASN A 126 18.02 -23.54 8.83
C ASN A 126 19.16 -23.17 7.85
N HIS A 127 18.82 -22.69 6.64
CA HIS A 127 19.73 -22.14 5.64
C HIS A 127 19.09 -20.90 4.97
N GLN A 128 19.81 -19.78 4.92
CA GLN A 128 19.31 -18.53 4.35
C GLN A 128 19.06 -18.67 2.84
N THR A 129 17.83 -18.47 2.36
CA THR A 129 17.56 -18.31 0.90
C THR A 129 17.87 -16.87 0.47
N ASN A 130 17.99 -16.59 -0.83
CA ASN A 130 18.17 -15.20 -1.31
C ASN A 130 16.84 -14.45 -1.51
N HIS A 131 15.70 -15.04 -1.13
CA HIS A 131 14.37 -14.43 -1.29
C HIS A 131 13.71 -14.28 0.07
N TRP A 132 13.47 -13.03 0.46
CA TRP A 132 12.76 -12.71 1.69
C TRP A 132 11.76 -11.58 1.54
N ILE A 133 10.79 -11.60 2.46
CA ILE A 133 9.90 -10.50 2.77
C ILE A 133 10.39 -9.81 4.03
N TYR A 134 10.53 -8.50 3.97
CA TYR A 134 10.86 -7.66 5.10
C TYR A 134 9.59 -7.15 5.78
N TYR A 135 9.59 -7.14 7.10
CA TYR A 135 8.65 -6.36 7.86
C TYR A 135 9.32 -5.79 9.11
N GLN A 136 8.80 -4.68 9.59
CA GLN A 136 9.20 -4.07 10.86
C GLN A 136 8.02 -3.97 11.80
N VAL A 137 8.31 -3.93 13.09
CA VAL A 137 7.31 -3.77 14.14
C VAL A 137 7.66 -2.58 15.01
N TRP A 138 6.65 -1.77 15.32
CA TRP A 138 6.73 -0.68 16.28
C TRP A 138 5.69 -0.91 17.37
N TRP A 139 6.11 -0.87 18.63
CA TRP A 139 5.25 -1.24 19.74
C TRP A 139 5.54 -0.44 21.02
N ASP A 140 4.61 0.43 21.39
CA ASP A 140 4.54 0.98 22.74
C ASP A 140 3.81 -0.02 23.65
N GLN A 141 4.60 -0.87 24.32
CA GLN A 141 4.09 -1.89 25.23
C GLN A 141 3.37 -1.29 26.44
N SER A 142 3.80 -0.11 26.88
CA SER A 142 3.23 0.58 28.04
C SER A 142 1.81 1.06 27.69
N ALA A 143 1.65 1.69 26.53
CA ALA A 143 0.36 2.12 26.00
C ALA A 143 -0.59 0.92 25.81
N SER A 144 -0.12 -0.16 25.15
CA SER A 144 -0.92 -1.38 24.98
C SER A 144 -1.42 -1.94 26.32
N LYS A 145 -0.56 -2.01 27.34
CA LYS A 145 -0.92 -2.54 28.65
C LYS A 145 -1.87 -1.61 29.41
N LYS A 146 -1.63 -0.30 29.36
CA LYS A 146 -2.44 0.72 30.05
C LYS A 146 -3.87 0.77 29.50
N LEU A 147 -4.02 0.62 28.19
CA LEU A 147 -5.31 0.71 27.49
C LEU A 147 -5.97 -0.66 27.27
N ASP A 148 -5.34 -1.75 27.73
CA ASP A 148 -5.79 -3.13 27.51
C ASP A 148 -6.01 -3.49 26.03
N VAL A 149 -5.14 -2.98 25.15
CA VAL A 149 -5.21 -3.20 23.70
C VAL A 149 -4.36 -4.39 23.29
N ASN A 150 -5.03 -5.47 22.88
CA ASN A 150 -4.41 -6.69 22.33
C ASN A 150 -4.64 -6.85 20.81
N LEU A 151 -4.34 -5.81 20.05
CA LEU A 151 -4.54 -5.73 18.61
C LEU A 151 -3.25 -5.34 17.86
N ASP A 152 -3.05 -6.01 16.73
CA ASP A 152 -2.03 -5.71 15.72
C ASP A 152 -2.69 -4.95 14.56
N LEU A 153 -2.20 -3.75 14.28
CA LEU A 153 -2.57 -2.98 13.10
C LEU A 153 -1.49 -3.17 12.05
N VAL A 154 -1.79 -3.95 11.03
CA VAL A 154 -0.92 -4.17 9.88
C VAL A 154 -1.17 -3.07 8.87
N TYR A 155 -0.13 -2.34 8.44
CA TYR A 155 -0.26 -1.30 7.42
C TYR A 155 0.53 -1.66 6.16
N TYR A 156 -0.16 -1.79 5.03
CA TYR A 156 0.47 -1.97 3.72
C TYR A 156 0.53 -0.67 2.91
N HIS A 157 1.70 -0.42 2.33
CA HIS A 157 1.98 0.72 1.46
C HIS A 157 1.44 0.54 0.03
N GLY A 158 1.43 1.62 -0.75
CA GLY A 158 1.05 1.63 -2.17
C GLY A 158 2.14 1.11 -3.12
N LEU A 159 1.81 1.01 -4.41
CA LEU A 159 2.77 0.62 -5.45
C LEU A 159 3.89 1.67 -5.55
N GLY A 160 5.14 1.23 -5.59
CA GLY A 160 6.31 2.12 -5.67
C GLY A 160 6.70 2.81 -4.36
N GLU A 161 5.99 2.54 -3.27
CA GLU A 161 6.34 2.98 -1.92
C GLU A 161 7.02 1.85 -1.12
N TYR A 162 7.16 2.04 0.19
CA TYR A 162 7.64 1.08 1.18
C TYR A 162 6.93 1.32 2.52
N GLY A 163 6.90 0.30 3.38
CA GLY A 163 6.16 0.32 4.64
C GLY A 163 6.64 1.41 5.59
N GLY A 164 7.96 1.63 5.65
CA GLY A 164 8.59 2.65 6.51
C GLY A 164 8.04 4.07 6.35
N ASN A 165 7.51 4.41 5.17
CA ASN A 165 6.86 5.70 4.92
C ASN A 165 5.65 5.96 5.86
N PHE A 166 5.06 4.91 6.44
CA PHE A 166 3.98 5.03 7.42
C PHE A 166 4.43 5.61 8.78
N ALA A 167 5.73 5.72 9.05
CA ALA A 167 6.25 6.26 10.31
C ALA A 167 5.71 7.68 10.60
N LYS A 168 5.46 8.47 9.55
CA LYS A 168 4.82 9.80 9.58
C LYS A 168 3.46 9.83 10.29
N HIS A 169 2.79 8.68 10.42
CA HIS A 169 1.43 8.54 10.93
C HIS A 169 1.33 7.53 12.07
N ALA A 170 2.44 6.92 12.48
CA ALA A 170 2.45 5.82 13.44
C ALA A 170 2.04 6.23 14.86
N LYS A 171 2.45 7.43 15.29
CA LYS A 171 2.38 7.86 16.70
C LYS A 171 0.96 7.79 17.28
N ILE A 172 -0.06 8.22 16.55
CA ILE A 172 -1.46 8.18 17.01
C ILE A 172 -1.93 6.76 17.33
N PHE A 173 -1.50 5.77 16.55
CA PHE A 173 -1.89 4.37 16.76
C PHE A 173 -1.05 3.70 17.85
N LEU A 174 0.22 4.07 17.98
CA LEU A 174 1.08 3.62 19.08
C LEU A 174 0.56 4.15 20.42
N ASP A 175 0.17 5.42 20.48
CA ASP A 175 -0.42 6.04 21.67
C ASP A 175 -1.77 5.43 22.05
N ALA A 176 -2.52 4.97 21.05
CA ALA A 176 -3.74 4.19 21.23
C ALA A 176 -3.49 2.72 21.62
N GLY A 177 -2.23 2.30 21.78
CA GLY A 177 -1.85 0.98 22.28
C GLY A 177 -1.83 -0.12 21.21
N TYR A 178 -1.94 0.19 19.93
CA TYR A 178 -1.81 -0.80 18.85
C TYR A 178 -0.35 -1.17 18.62
N ARG A 179 -0.09 -2.46 18.38
CA ARG A 179 1.20 -2.91 17.86
C ARG A 179 1.18 -2.77 16.34
N LEU A 180 2.06 -1.95 15.79
CA LEU A 180 2.10 -1.68 14.36
C LEU A 180 2.98 -2.70 13.66
N ILE A 181 2.42 -3.40 12.68
CA ILE A 181 3.15 -4.32 11.80
C ILE A 181 3.25 -3.66 10.44
N VAL A 182 4.47 -3.41 9.98
CA VAL A 182 4.72 -2.58 8.79
C VAL A 182 5.56 -3.38 7.80
N PRO A 183 4.91 -4.24 6.99
CA PRO A 183 5.57 -5.04 5.97
C PRO A 183 5.87 -4.25 4.70
N ASP A 184 6.94 -4.63 4.02
CA ASP A 184 7.20 -4.26 2.63
C ASP A 184 6.62 -5.33 1.70
N HIS A 185 5.85 -4.91 0.69
CA HIS A 185 5.41 -5.83 -0.37
C HIS A 185 6.60 -6.55 -1.01
N PRO A 186 6.40 -7.76 -1.58
CA PRO A 186 7.43 -8.37 -2.41
C PRO A 186 7.95 -7.36 -3.45
N SER A 187 9.26 -7.37 -3.70
CA SER A 187 9.94 -6.44 -4.61
C SER A 187 9.90 -4.95 -4.25
N HIS A 188 9.42 -4.56 -3.07
CA HIS A 188 9.40 -3.18 -2.60
C HIS A 188 10.24 -3.00 -1.35
N GLY A 189 10.59 -1.75 -1.03
CA GLY A 189 11.34 -1.43 0.17
C GLY A 189 12.57 -2.34 0.35
N ARG A 190 12.67 -2.94 1.53
CA ARG A 190 13.71 -3.87 1.97
C ARG A 190 13.39 -5.34 1.69
N SER A 191 12.25 -5.64 1.04
CA SER A 191 11.94 -6.97 0.51
C SER A 191 12.72 -7.25 -0.78
N THR A 192 13.03 -8.54 -1.01
CA THR A 192 13.75 -8.98 -2.20
C THR A 192 12.94 -8.87 -3.49
N GLY A 193 13.65 -8.77 -4.60
CA GLY A 193 13.09 -8.67 -5.94
C GLY A 193 13.56 -7.42 -6.69
N LEU A 194 13.42 -7.44 -8.01
CA LEU A 194 13.62 -6.27 -8.84
C LEU A 194 12.53 -5.25 -8.52
N HIS A 195 12.89 -3.99 -8.22
CA HIS A 195 11.93 -3.02 -7.68
C HIS A 195 10.66 -2.95 -8.53
N THR A 196 9.49 -3.08 -7.88
CA THR A 196 8.15 -3.06 -8.47
C THR A 196 7.86 -4.17 -9.50
N TYR A 197 8.68 -5.22 -9.54
CA TYR A 197 8.45 -6.40 -10.38
C TYR A 197 7.65 -7.48 -9.64
N LEU A 198 6.34 -7.38 -9.77
CA LEU A 198 5.35 -8.36 -9.28
C LEU A 198 4.72 -9.10 -10.47
N PRO A 199 5.26 -10.24 -10.93
CA PRO A 199 4.68 -11.00 -12.04
C PRO A 199 3.45 -11.84 -11.63
N ASN A 200 3.13 -11.89 -10.34
CA ASN A 200 1.93 -12.52 -9.79
C ASN A 200 1.53 -11.79 -8.50
N LEU A 201 0.33 -11.23 -8.43
CA LEU A 201 -0.17 -10.50 -7.27
C LEU A 201 -0.58 -11.40 -6.09
N ASP A 202 -0.75 -12.71 -6.29
CA ASP A 202 -0.93 -13.69 -5.20
C ASP A 202 0.22 -13.64 -4.20
N SER A 203 1.41 -13.30 -4.68
CA SER A 203 2.60 -13.12 -3.83
C SER A 203 2.40 -12.10 -2.71
N ILE A 204 1.55 -11.08 -2.90
CA ILE A 204 1.23 -10.10 -1.85
C ILE A 204 0.45 -10.78 -0.72
N ALA A 205 -0.63 -11.49 -1.05
CA ALA A 205 -1.43 -12.19 -0.04
C ALA A 205 -0.64 -13.30 0.66
N HIS A 206 0.17 -14.06 -0.09
CA HIS A 206 1.06 -15.07 0.47
C HIS A 206 2.09 -14.45 1.44
N ALA A 207 2.70 -13.31 1.05
CA ALA A 207 3.60 -12.57 1.92
C ALA A 207 2.89 -12.07 3.18
N THR A 208 1.67 -11.55 3.06
CA THR A 208 0.84 -11.17 4.22
C THR A 208 0.61 -12.33 5.17
N HIS A 209 0.21 -13.49 4.64
CA HIS A 209 -0.02 -14.66 5.46
C HIS A 209 1.26 -15.11 6.18
N ALA A 210 2.39 -15.14 5.47
CA ALA A 210 3.69 -15.51 6.03
C ALA A 210 4.12 -14.56 7.17
N VAL A 211 3.95 -13.24 7.00
CA VAL A 211 4.22 -12.25 8.06
C VAL A 211 3.37 -12.52 9.30
N LEU A 212 2.08 -12.78 9.12
CA LEU A 212 1.19 -13.04 10.24
C LEU A 212 1.49 -14.37 10.95
N ILE A 213 1.87 -15.42 10.23
CA ILE A 213 2.31 -16.69 10.83
C ILE A 213 3.59 -16.50 11.64
N ASP A 214 4.56 -15.77 11.10
CA ASP A 214 5.81 -15.50 11.80
C ASP A 214 5.58 -14.72 13.11
N LEU A 215 4.64 -13.76 13.11
CA LEU A 215 4.21 -13.06 14.32
C LEU A 215 3.53 -13.99 15.34
N ILE A 216 2.64 -14.88 14.89
CA ILE A 216 2.00 -15.89 15.76
C ILE A 216 3.07 -16.75 16.43
N ASN A 217 4.07 -17.20 15.67
CA ASN A 217 5.14 -18.04 16.18
C ASN A 217 6.04 -17.28 17.17
N LYS A 218 6.34 -16.00 16.89
CA LYS A 218 7.05 -15.13 17.84
C LYS A 218 6.27 -14.93 19.12
N ASP A 219 4.98 -14.61 19.05
CA ASP A 219 4.15 -14.44 20.24
C ASP A 219 4.10 -15.72 21.08
N LYS A 220 3.92 -16.89 20.44
CA LYS A 220 4.03 -18.19 21.12
C LYS A 220 5.37 -18.39 21.81
N ALA A 221 6.49 -18.08 21.16
CA ALA A 221 7.83 -18.20 21.73
C ALA A 221 8.03 -17.31 22.97
N PHE A 222 7.29 -16.20 23.07
CA PHE A 222 7.26 -15.32 24.24
C PHE A 222 6.11 -15.63 25.21
N ASN A 223 5.46 -16.81 25.10
CA ASN A 223 4.29 -17.20 25.89
C ASN A 223 3.12 -16.18 25.85
N ARG A 224 2.96 -15.49 24.72
CA ARG A 224 1.86 -14.56 24.46
C ARG A 224 0.75 -15.24 23.66
N GLN A 225 -0.49 -14.88 23.96
CA GLN A 225 -1.61 -15.26 23.10
C GLN A 225 -1.52 -14.52 21.76
N GLN A 226 -2.03 -15.15 20.71
CA GLN A 226 -2.17 -14.51 19.41
C GLN A 226 -3.03 -13.24 19.52
N ARG A 227 -2.48 -12.12 19.05
CA ARG A 227 -3.18 -10.83 19.01
C ARG A 227 -4.24 -10.84 17.90
N GLN A 228 -5.30 -10.05 18.08
CA GLN A 228 -6.26 -9.78 17.02
C GLN A 228 -5.58 -8.97 15.92
N VAL A 229 -5.97 -9.18 14.65
CA VAL A 229 -5.34 -8.51 13.51
C VAL A 229 -6.36 -7.64 12.78
N VAL A 230 -5.97 -6.40 12.49
CA VAL A 230 -6.60 -5.56 11.48
C VAL A 230 -5.58 -5.24 10.40
N ILE A 231 -6.00 -5.30 9.13
CA ILE A 231 -5.14 -4.90 8.00
C ILE A 231 -5.68 -3.62 7.39
N ALA A 232 -4.86 -2.57 7.42
CA ALA A 232 -5.07 -1.31 6.73
C ALA A 232 -4.10 -1.17 5.56
N GLY A 233 -4.41 -0.30 4.61
CA GLY A 233 -3.45 0.08 3.58
C GLY A 233 -4.03 1.03 2.56
N GLN A 234 -3.15 1.70 1.83
CA GLN A 234 -3.49 2.67 0.78
C GLN A 234 -3.24 2.10 -0.61
N SER A 235 -4.12 2.36 -1.59
CA SER A 235 -3.88 1.99 -3.00
C SER A 235 -3.66 0.49 -3.19
N LEU A 236 -2.47 0.05 -3.66
CA LEU A 236 -2.09 -1.37 -3.71
C LEU A 236 -2.14 -2.04 -2.33
N GLY A 237 -1.79 -1.34 -1.25
CA GLY A 237 -1.94 -1.83 0.11
C GLY A 237 -3.40 -1.95 0.54
N GLY A 238 -4.26 -1.04 0.05
CA GLY A 238 -5.70 -1.13 0.22
C GLY A 238 -6.27 -2.36 -0.50
N PHE A 239 -5.79 -2.63 -1.72
CA PHE A 239 -6.08 -3.86 -2.45
C PHE A 239 -5.60 -5.10 -1.68
N ALA A 240 -4.37 -5.09 -1.16
CA ALA A 240 -3.81 -6.19 -0.36
C ALA A 240 -4.69 -6.55 0.84
N SER A 241 -5.22 -5.53 1.54
CA SER A 241 -6.13 -5.73 2.67
C SER A 241 -7.43 -6.45 2.29
N ILE A 242 -7.89 -6.35 1.04
CA ILE A 242 -9.08 -7.03 0.52
C ILE A 242 -8.72 -8.39 -0.07
N PHE A 243 -7.61 -8.46 -0.79
CA PHE A 243 -7.19 -9.64 -1.52
C PHE A 243 -6.73 -10.77 -0.60
N TYR A 244 -6.01 -10.44 0.48
CA TYR A 244 -5.60 -11.41 1.50
C TYR A 244 -6.78 -12.21 2.10
N PRO A 245 -7.86 -11.58 2.64
CA PRO A 245 -8.99 -12.33 3.18
C PRO A 245 -9.83 -13.06 2.12
N LEU A 246 -9.85 -12.59 0.86
CA LEU A 246 -10.45 -13.38 -0.21
C LEU A 246 -9.71 -14.71 -0.40
N LEU A 247 -8.38 -14.72 -0.35
CA LEU A 247 -7.61 -15.95 -0.53
C LEU A 247 -7.57 -16.84 0.71
N TYR A 248 -7.44 -16.26 1.91
CA TYR A 248 -7.16 -17.01 3.15
C TYR A 248 -8.31 -17.08 4.15
N HIS A 249 -9.32 -16.22 4.03
CA HIS A 249 -10.44 -16.14 4.97
C HIS A 249 -11.80 -16.40 4.34
N THR A 250 -11.83 -16.82 3.08
CA THR A 250 -13.07 -17.09 2.34
C THR A 250 -13.04 -18.53 1.78
N PRO A 251 -13.49 -19.54 2.55
CA PRO A 251 -13.34 -20.96 2.19
C PRO A 251 -14.01 -21.38 0.87
N THR A 252 -14.94 -20.56 0.36
CA THR A 252 -15.62 -20.79 -0.93
C THR A 252 -14.77 -20.41 -2.15
N ILE A 253 -13.64 -19.73 -1.94
CA ILE A 253 -12.69 -19.37 -2.99
C ILE A 253 -11.69 -20.52 -3.12
N LYS A 254 -11.78 -21.23 -4.24
CA LYS A 254 -10.87 -22.33 -4.60
C LYS A 254 -9.75 -21.79 -5.48
N LYS A 255 -8.76 -21.15 -4.86
CA LYS A 255 -7.47 -20.83 -5.48
C LYS A 255 -6.40 -21.67 -4.79
N VAL A 256 -5.36 -22.07 -5.51
CA VAL A 256 -4.22 -22.76 -4.89
C VAL A 256 -3.50 -21.74 -4.02
N ASN A 257 -3.66 -21.83 -2.70
CA ASN A 257 -2.87 -21.03 -1.79
C ASN A 257 -1.61 -21.82 -1.45
N LEU A 258 -0.45 -21.19 -1.58
CA LEU A 258 0.82 -21.85 -1.29
C LEU A 258 0.97 -22.23 0.19
N LEU A 259 0.14 -21.66 1.06
CA LEU A 259 0.23 -21.74 2.51
C LEU A 259 -0.98 -22.42 3.16
N ASP A 260 -1.76 -23.17 2.38
CA ASP A 260 -2.86 -23.97 2.93
C ASP A 260 -2.34 -24.95 3.99
N GLY A 261 -3.09 -25.10 5.09
CA GLY A 261 -2.72 -25.94 6.23
C GLY A 261 -1.93 -25.24 7.33
N LEU A 262 -1.49 -24.00 7.12
CA LEU A 262 -0.85 -23.18 8.15
C LEU A 262 -1.87 -22.48 9.06
N PRO A 263 -1.46 -21.98 10.26
CA PRO A 263 -2.36 -21.30 11.17
C PRO A 263 -3.03 -20.09 10.51
N ILE A 264 -4.36 -20.06 10.54
CA ILE A 264 -5.14 -18.92 10.05
C ILE A 264 -5.06 -17.78 11.07
N PRO A 265 -4.54 -16.59 10.71
CA PRO A 265 -4.47 -15.45 11.61
C PRO A 265 -5.84 -15.00 12.13
N LYS A 266 -5.93 -14.45 13.35
CA LYS A 266 -7.19 -13.91 13.90
C LYS A 266 -7.51 -12.54 13.29
N LEU A 267 -7.81 -12.51 11.99
CA LEU A 267 -8.23 -11.31 11.26
C LEU A 267 -9.65 -10.93 11.68
N ILE A 268 -9.81 -9.76 12.30
CA ILE A 268 -11.10 -9.26 12.79
C ILE A 268 -11.67 -8.12 11.93
N GLY A 269 -10.85 -7.49 11.09
CA GLY A 269 -11.32 -6.45 10.18
C GLY A 269 -10.26 -5.91 9.24
N ILE A 270 -10.71 -5.13 8.24
CA ILE A 270 -9.83 -4.46 7.27
C ILE A 270 -10.21 -2.99 7.06
N LEU A 271 -9.21 -2.15 6.78
CA LEU A 271 -9.33 -0.72 6.51
C LEU A 271 -8.72 -0.37 5.14
N PRO A 272 -9.38 -0.72 4.03
CA PRO A 272 -8.92 -0.35 2.71
C PRO A 272 -9.09 1.16 2.47
N MET A 273 -7.99 1.86 2.22
CA MET A 273 -7.97 3.27 1.83
C MET A 273 -7.67 3.40 0.34
N CYS A 274 -8.49 4.16 -0.39
CA CYS A 274 -8.46 4.32 -1.85
C CYS A 274 -7.98 3.04 -2.57
N PRO A 275 -8.61 1.88 -2.32
CA PRO A 275 -8.07 0.60 -2.75
C PRO A 275 -8.07 0.51 -4.29
N MET A 276 -7.00 -0.04 -4.84
CA MET A 276 -6.88 -0.33 -6.27
C MET A 276 -7.83 -1.48 -6.64
N LEU A 277 -9.11 -1.17 -6.87
CA LEU A 277 -10.17 -2.13 -7.21
C LEU A 277 -10.66 -2.03 -8.65
N ALA A 278 -10.39 -0.91 -9.29
CA ALA A 278 -10.73 -0.70 -10.69
C ALA A 278 -9.69 0.23 -11.31
N ILE A 279 -9.28 -0.10 -12.52
CA ILE A 279 -8.55 0.82 -13.40
C ILE A 279 -9.60 1.60 -14.18
N SER A 280 -9.40 2.90 -14.37
CA SER A 280 -10.29 3.69 -15.24
C SER A 280 -10.31 3.10 -16.65
N GLN A 281 -11.45 3.14 -17.33
CA GLN A 281 -11.55 2.61 -18.71
C GLN A 281 -10.50 3.24 -19.63
N ASP A 282 -10.18 4.52 -19.41
CA ASP A 282 -9.16 5.26 -20.15
C ASP A 282 -7.72 4.77 -19.93
N SER A 283 -7.46 4.03 -18.85
CA SER A 283 -6.13 3.51 -18.49
C SER A 283 -5.99 2.01 -18.72
N ARG A 284 -7.09 1.27 -18.92
CA ARG A 284 -7.03 -0.16 -19.29
C ARG A 284 -6.50 -0.27 -20.73
N PRO A 285 -5.43 -1.04 -21.00
CA PRO A 285 -4.97 -1.27 -22.35
C PRO A 285 -6.07 -1.86 -23.23
N SER A 286 -6.07 -1.54 -24.53
CA SER A 286 -7.00 -2.19 -25.46
C SER A 286 -6.73 -3.71 -25.49
N PHE A 287 -7.75 -4.50 -25.81
CA PHE A 287 -7.62 -5.97 -25.89
C PHE A 287 -6.44 -6.42 -26.77
N ILE A 288 -6.17 -5.70 -27.87
CA ILE A 288 -5.05 -5.97 -28.77
C ILE A 288 -3.71 -5.70 -28.07
N ILE A 289 -3.57 -4.56 -27.40
CA ILE A 289 -2.35 -4.21 -26.65
C ILE A 289 -2.13 -5.21 -25.51
N GLU A 290 -3.19 -5.60 -24.81
CA GLU A 290 -3.12 -6.60 -23.75
C GLU A 290 -2.66 -7.96 -24.29
N THR A 291 -3.21 -8.40 -25.44
CA THR A 291 -2.83 -9.66 -26.09
C THR A 291 -1.36 -9.64 -26.51
N ILE A 292 -0.89 -8.56 -27.15
CA ILE A 292 0.52 -8.39 -27.51
C ILE A 292 1.40 -8.42 -26.26
N ALA A 293 1.02 -7.69 -25.21
CA ALA A 293 1.73 -7.68 -23.93
C ALA A 293 1.86 -9.09 -23.34
N ARG A 294 0.78 -9.88 -23.34
CA ARG A 294 0.77 -11.28 -22.86
C ARG A 294 1.67 -12.20 -23.70
N CYS A 295 1.80 -11.97 -25.01
CA CYS A 295 2.73 -12.73 -25.85
C CYS A 295 4.19 -12.40 -25.56
N ILE A 296 4.51 -11.12 -25.31
CA ILE A 296 5.91 -10.68 -25.12
C ILE A 296 6.37 -10.72 -23.66
N VAL A 297 5.46 -10.89 -22.69
CA VAL A 297 5.77 -10.83 -21.23
C VAL A 297 6.84 -11.82 -20.80
N ILE A 298 6.97 -12.96 -21.48
CA ILE A 298 7.97 -13.99 -21.19
C ILE A 298 9.39 -13.41 -21.31
N PHE A 299 9.62 -12.52 -22.28
CA PHE A 299 10.93 -11.92 -22.57
C PHE A 299 11.04 -10.48 -22.07
N ALA A 300 9.95 -9.70 -22.15
CA ALA A 300 9.92 -8.28 -21.84
C ALA A 300 9.21 -7.93 -20.53
N GLY A 301 8.75 -8.92 -19.74
CA GLY A 301 7.94 -8.69 -18.54
C GLY A 301 8.60 -7.79 -17.50
N ARG A 302 9.93 -7.80 -17.41
CA ARG A 302 10.73 -6.97 -16.50
C ARG A 302 10.90 -5.53 -16.97
N VAL A 303 10.66 -5.23 -18.25
CA VAL A 303 10.94 -3.91 -18.81
C VAL A 303 9.87 -2.91 -18.34
N PRO A 304 10.26 -1.73 -17.83
CA PRO A 304 9.33 -0.67 -17.42
C PRO A 304 8.85 0.10 -18.66
N LEU A 305 7.62 -0.13 -19.10
CA LEU A 305 7.07 0.42 -20.35
C LEU A 305 5.67 1.03 -20.23
N ALA A 306 4.98 0.85 -19.10
CA ALA A 306 3.60 1.30 -18.93
C ALA A 306 3.50 2.39 -17.88
N ASP A 307 2.70 3.42 -18.10
CA ASP A 307 2.42 4.40 -17.05
C ASP A 307 1.43 3.79 -16.04
N ALA A 308 1.76 3.85 -14.74
CA ALA A 308 0.89 3.33 -13.68
C ALA A 308 -0.35 4.23 -13.49
N ASN A 309 -0.24 5.52 -13.83
CA ASN A 309 -1.31 6.51 -13.78
C ASN A 309 -1.11 7.54 -14.89
N LYS A 310 -2.20 8.11 -15.40
CA LYS A 310 -2.17 9.23 -16.35
C LYS A 310 -2.32 10.55 -15.58
N GLY A 311 -1.36 10.88 -14.74
CA GLY A 311 -1.37 12.14 -13.97
C GLY A 311 -0.72 12.05 -12.60
N LYS A 312 -0.79 13.14 -11.83
CA LYS A 312 -0.23 13.20 -10.47
C LYS A 312 -1.14 12.56 -9.43
N ASN A 313 -0.53 11.87 -8.47
CA ASN A 313 -1.21 11.30 -7.31
C ASN A 313 -1.80 12.39 -6.42
N THR A 314 -1.12 13.54 -6.36
CA THR A 314 -1.62 14.74 -5.69
C THR A 314 -1.24 16.01 -6.47
N GLN A 315 -2.00 17.08 -6.29
CA GLN A 315 -1.61 18.40 -6.81
C GLN A 315 -0.58 19.11 -5.94
N ASP A 316 -0.28 18.60 -4.75
CA ASP A 316 0.70 19.21 -3.85
C ASP A 316 2.14 18.98 -4.34
N PRO A 317 2.85 20.03 -4.83
CA PRO A 317 4.23 19.88 -5.28
C PRO A 317 5.19 19.47 -4.15
N TRP A 318 4.87 19.71 -2.88
CA TRP A 318 5.73 19.25 -1.78
C TRP A 318 5.66 17.74 -1.61
N CYS A 319 4.46 17.18 -1.68
CA CYS A 319 4.28 15.73 -1.59
C CYS A 319 4.90 15.01 -2.81
N GLU A 320 4.76 15.56 -4.01
CA GLU A 320 5.38 15.01 -5.21
C GLU A 320 6.91 15.10 -5.15
N GLU A 321 7.47 16.20 -4.65
CA GLU A 321 8.92 16.36 -4.49
C GLU A 321 9.49 15.44 -3.39
N GLN A 322 8.76 15.26 -2.28
CA GLN A 322 9.10 14.25 -1.26
C GLN A 322 9.17 12.85 -1.85
N TYR A 323 8.16 12.45 -2.63
CA TYR A 323 8.15 11.15 -3.30
C TYR A 323 9.35 11.02 -4.25
N ARG A 324 9.58 12.02 -5.10
CA ARG A 324 10.69 12.05 -6.07
C ARG A 324 12.07 12.00 -5.40
N ARG A 325 12.22 12.56 -4.20
CA ARG A 325 13.48 12.58 -3.46
C ARG A 325 13.68 11.39 -2.54
N ASP A 326 12.64 10.62 -2.25
CA ASP A 326 12.77 9.46 -1.37
C ASP A 326 13.55 8.33 -2.06
N PRO A 327 14.78 8.00 -1.62
CA PRO A 327 15.63 7.01 -2.29
C PRO A 327 15.05 5.60 -2.24
N GLN A 328 14.14 5.33 -1.30
CA GLN A 328 13.52 4.02 -1.12
C GLN A 328 12.32 3.79 -2.04
N THR A 329 11.75 4.86 -2.62
CA THR A 329 10.62 4.79 -3.54
C THR A 329 11.04 4.47 -4.97
N TYR A 330 10.07 4.07 -5.81
CA TYR A 330 10.29 3.76 -7.22
C TYR A 330 9.73 4.87 -8.12
N HIS A 331 10.59 5.48 -8.93
CA HIS A 331 10.21 6.59 -9.83
C HIS A 331 10.05 6.16 -11.29
N GLY A 332 10.30 4.89 -11.59
CA GLY A 332 10.18 4.37 -12.95
C GLY A 332 8.73 4.09 -13.37
N THR A 333 8.54 3.80 -14.64
CA THR A 333 7.26 3.34 -15.17
C THR A 333 6.95 1.90 -14.72
N LEU A 334 5.68 1.52 -14.78
CA LEU A 334 5.17 0.19 -14.48
C LEU A 334 5.79 -0.86 -15.40
N ARG A 335 6.20 -1.98 -14.80
CA ARG A 335 6.72 -3.13 -15.53
C ARG A 335 5.60 -3.91 -16.20
N CYS A 336 5.82 -4.39 -17.42
CA CYS A 336 4.78 -5.08 -18.20
C CYS A 336 4.15 -6.26 -17.46
N ALA A 337 4.95 -7.13 -16.85
CA ALA A 337 4.42 -8.27 -16.11
C ALA A 337 3.58 -7.84 -14.90
N THR A 338 3.94 -6.74 -14.26
CA THR A 338 3.20 -6.19 -13.12
C THR A 338 1.89 -5.57 -13.56
N GLY A 339 1.87 -4.83 -14.67
CA GLY A 339 0.61 -4.35 -15.24
C GLY A 339 -0.37 -5.48 -15.57
N LEU A 340 0.11 -6.56 -16.20
CA LEU A 340 -0.71 -7.74 -16.50
C LEU A 340 -1.18 -8.46 -15.23
N ALA A 341 -0.29 -8.66 -14.27
CA ALA A 341 -0.65 -9.33 -13.02
C ALA A 341 -1.63 -8.50 -12.17
N ILE A 342 -1.56 -7.16 -12.24
CA ILE A 342 -2.58 -6.27 -11.66
C ILE A 342 -3.93 -6.50 -12.34
N LEU A 343 -3.99 -6.52 -13.67
CA LEU A 343 -5.23 -6.77 -14.42
C LEU A 343 -5.86 -8.12 -14.02
N ASP A 344 -5.06 -9.19 -13.99
CA ASP A 344 -5.53 -10.53 -13.61
C ASP A 344 -6.08 -10.56 -12.17
N ALA A 345 -5.43 -9.85 -11.24
CA ALA A 345 -5.83 -9.79 -9.85
C ALA A 345 -7.09 -8.94 -9.62
N LEU A 346 -7.26 -7.86 -10.39
CA LEU A 346 -8.48 -7.04 -10.38
C LEU A 346 -9.67 -7.82 -10.93
N ASP A 347 -9.51 -8.50 -12.06
CA ASP A 347 -10.57 -9.32 -12.65
C ASP A 347 -10.97 -10.47 -11.70
N PHE A 348 -10.00 -11.14 -11.06
CA PHE A 348 -10.29 -12.12 -10.01
C PHE A 348 -11.04 -11.52 -8.82
N THR A 349 -10.61 -10.36 -8.34
CA THR A 349 -11.20 -9.70 -7.18
C THR A 349 -12.63 -9.30 -7.49
N ASP A 350 -12.89 -8.72 -8.66
CA ASP A 350 -14.24 -8.32 -9.08
C ASP A 350 -15.23 -9.49 -9.10
N GLN A 351 -14.79 -10.65 -9.56
CA GLN A 351 -15.60 -11.88 -9.59
C GLN A 351 -15.90 -12.46 -8.20
N ASN A 352 -15.09 -12.12 -7.19
CA ASN A 352 -15.14 -12.74 -5.87
C ASN A 352 -15.46 -11.76 -4.73
N ILE A 353 -15.52 -10.45 -4.99
CA ILE A 353 -15.70 -9.40 -3.98
C ILE A 353 -16.99 -9.58 -3.18
N SER A 354 -18.03 -10.15 -3.81
CA SER A 354 -19.30 -10.47 -3.15
C SER A 354 -19.17 -11.53 -2.06
N LYS A 355 -18.10 -12.32 -2.06
CA LYS A 355 -17.82 -13.35 -1.05
C LYS A 355 -17.07 -12.82 0.17
N LEU A 356 -16.63 -11.57 0.17
CA LEU A 356 -15.90 -10.98 1.30
C LEU A 356 -16.83 -10.80 2.51
N GLU A 357 -16.56 -11.51 3.60
CA GLU A 357 -17.37 -11.49 4.83
C GLU A 357 -16.73 -10.70 5.99
N ILE A 358 -15.42 -10.44 5.92
CA ILE A 358 -14.65 -9.76 6.97
C ILE A 358 -15.22 -8.35 7.23
N PRO A 359 -15.34 -7.90 8.49
CA PRO A 359 -15.72 -6.51 8.80
C PRO A 359 -14.79 -5.49 8.15
N PHE A 360 -15.34 -4.39 7.63
CA PHE A 360 -14.50 -3.36 7.02
C PHE A 360 -15.06 -1.93 7.11
N GLN A 361 -14.17 -0.96 7.01
CA GLN A 361 -14.51 0.39 6.60
C GLN A 361 -13.63 0.80 5.42
N VAL A 362 -14.25 1.01 4.26
CA VAL A 362 -13.55 1.53 3.10
C VAL A 362 -13.53 3.05 3.16
N MET A 363 -12.35 3.63 2.95
CA MET A 363 -12.10 5.07 3.02
C MET A 363 -11.63 5.56 1.67
N HIS A 364 -12.20 6.64 1.13
CA HIS A 364 -11.82 7.11 -0.21
C HIS A 364 -11.97 8.63 -0.36
N GLY A 365 -10.96 9.28 -0.95
CA GLY A 365 -11.05 10.69 -1.35
C GLY A 365 -11.87 10.91 -2.62
N GLN A 366 -12.85 11.81 -2.61
CA GLN A 366 -13.70 12.05 -3.78
C GLN A 366 -12.98 12.78 -4.93
N SER A 367 -11.76 13.25 -4.70
CA SER A 367 -10.90 13.88 -5.71
C SER A 367 -9.71 12.98 -6.10
N ASP A 368 -9.76 11.69 -5.75
CA ASP A 368 -8.84 10.69 -6.28
C ASP A 368 -9.01 10.56 -7.81
N ARG A 369 -7.87 10.53 -8.51
CA ARG A 369 -7.76 10.42 -9.98
C ARG A 369 -6.99 9.17 -10.41
N VAL A 370 -6.49 8.39 -9.45
CA VAL A 370 -5.65 7.21 -9.63
C VAL A 370 -6.51 5.97 -9.46
N THR A 371 -7.26 5.89 -8.34
CA THR A 371 -8.21 4.80 -8.11
C THR A 371 -9.64 5.31 -8.15
N SER A 372 -10.56 4.44 -8.55
CA SER A 372 -11.97 4.82 -8.72
C SER A 372 -12.74 4.71 -7.41
N VAL A 373 -13.33 5.84 -6.97
CA VAL A 373 -14.30 5.88 -5.87
C VAL A 373 -15.47 4.91 -6.13
N LEU A 374 -15.88 4.75 -7.40
CA LEU A 374 -16.92 3.80 -7.78
C LEU A 374 -16.53 2.35 -7.49
N GLY A 375 -15.24 2.00 -7.58
CA GLY A 375 -14.74 0.68 -7.17
C GLY A 375 -14.91 0.44 -5.67
N SER A 376 -14.69 1.48 -4.85
CA SER A 376 -14.94 1.41 -3.40
C SER A 376 -16.43 1.37 -3.06
N GLN A 377 -17.27 2.07 -3.82
CA GLN A 377 -18.72 1.98 -3.69
C GLN A 377 -19.21 0.56 -4.06
N LYS A 378 -18.71 -0.01 -5.17
CA LYS A 378 -19.01 -1.40 -5.56
C LYS A 378 -18.61 -2.40 -4.49
N LEU A 379 -17.42 -2.26 -3.88
CA LEU A 379 -17.01 -3.09 -2.73
C LEU A 379 -18.06 -3.00 -1.61
N PHE A 380 -18.41 -1.78 -1.20
CA PHE A 380 -19.38 -1.56 -0.13
C PHE A 380 -20.75 -2.16 -0.47
N ASP A 381 -21.24 -2.02 -1.70
CA ASP A 381 -22.57 -2.50 -2.09
C ASP A 381 -22.60 -4.04 -2.16
N THR A 382 -21.56 -4.65 -2.74
CA THR A 382 -21.58 -6.07 -3.15
C THR A 382 -21.04 -7.05 -2.11
N ALA A 383 -20.09 -6.64 -1.25
CA ALA A 383 -19.48 -7.55 -0.28
C ALA A 383 -20.50 -8.10 0.73
N LYS A 384 -20.41 -9.39 1.08
CA LYS A 384 -21.33 -10.07 2.01
C LYS A 384 -21.11 -9.69 3.49
N SER A 385 -20.06 -8.95 3.81
CA SER A 385 -19.76 -8.48 5.16
C SER A 385 -20.97 -7.82 5.83
N LYS A 386 -21.30 -8.29 7.03
CA LYS A 386 -22.43 -7.77 7.83
C LYS A 386 -22.06 -6.47 8.56
N ASN A 387 -20.77 -6.22 8.76
CA ASN A 387 -20.26 -5.05 9.45
C ASN A 387 -19.34 -4.28 8.49
N LYS A 388 -19.96 -3.60 7.53
CA LYS A 388 -19.30 -2.79 6.52
C LYS A 388 -19.75 -1.33 6.57
N SER A 389 -18.84 -0.41 6.29
CA SER A 389 -19.13 1.01 6.14
C SER A 389 -18.23 1.64 5.07
N ILE A 390 -18.63 2.79 4.56
CA ILE A 390 -17.84 3.58 3.61
C ILE A 390 -17.75 5.03 4.13
N LYS A 391 -16.54 5.60 4.09
CA LYS A 391 -16.30 7.03 4.33
C LYS A 391 -15.70 7.66 3.09
N LEU A 392 -16.41 8.66 2.57
CA LEU A 392 -15.99 9.44 1.41
C LEU A 392 -15.58 10.84 1.88
N TYR A 393 -14.36 11.24 1.54
CA TYR A 393 -13.81 12.52 1.97
C TYR A 393 -13.84 13.51 0.79
N PRO A 394 -14.67 14.56 0.84
CA PRO A 394 -14.67 15.60 -0.18
C PRO A 394 -13.27 16.22 -0.31
N LYS A 395 -12.85 16.53 -1.54
CA LYS A 395 -11.58 17.22 -1.87
C LYS A 395 -10.28 16.46 -1.53
N VAL A 396 -10.35 15.31 -0.86
CA VAL A 396 -9.18 14.45 -0.63
C VAL A 396 -8.83 13.72 -1.91
N GLU A 397 -7.53 13.67 -2.22
CA GLU A 397 -6.96 13.06 -3.43
C GLU A 397 -6.48 11.62 -3.16
N HIS A 398 -5.62 11.07 -4.03
CA HIS A 398 -5.13 9.69 -3.90
C HIS A 398 -4.23 9.49 -2.66
N VAL A 399 -3.34 10.45 -2.38
CA VAL A 399 -2.48 10.41 -1.20
C VAL A 399 -3.28 10.88 0.01
N MET A 400 -4.13 10.00 0.53
CA MET A 400 -5.11 10.31 1.58
C MET A 400 -4.47 10.80 2.88
N LEU A 401 -3.27 10.32 3.19
CA LEU A 401 -2.51 10.71 4.38
C LEU A 401 -1.42 11.78 4.11
N ARG A 402 -1.58 12.59 3.06
CA ARG A 402 -0.66 13.70 2.76
C ARG A 402 -0.53 14.64 3.97
N ILE A 403 0.70 14.88 4.41
CA ILE A 403 1.00 15.84 5.48
C ILE A 403 0.66 17.25 5.00
N GLY A 404 -0.15 17.97 5.79
CA GLY A 404 -0.50 19.36 5.51
C GLY A 404 0.68 20.31 5.72
N ARG A 405 0.67 21.42 5.00
CA ARG A 405 1.72 22.45 5.08
C ARG A 405 1.62 23.32 6.33
N ASP A 406 0.42 23.41 6.89
CA ASP A 406 0.08 24.05 8.15
C ASP A 406 -1.09 23.30 8.82
N GLU A 407 -1.53 23.77 9.97
CA GLU A 407 -2.60 23.13 10.74
C GLU A 407 -3.92 23.05 9.97
N GLU A 408 -4.26 24.06 9.17
CA GLU A 408 -5.51 24.11 8.41
C GLU A 408 -5.49 23.10 7.24
N ASP A 409 -4.37 23.05 6.51
CA ASP A 409 -4.15 22.11 5.41
C ASP A 409 -4.07 20.65 5.90
N ASP A 410 -3.61 20.44 7.14
CA ASP A 410 -3.47 19.11 7.74
C ASP A 410 -4.78 18.54 8.30
N LYS A 411 -5.84 19.35 8.46
CA LYS A 411 -7.15 18.91 9.00
C LYS A 411 -7.71 17.69 8.30
N ALA A 412 -7.57 17.60 6.97
CA ALA A 412 -8.07 16.47 6.20
C ALA A 412 -7.38 15.16 6.59
N ARG A 413 -6.05 15.17 6.72
CA ARG A 413 -5.28 14.02 7.18
C ARG A 413 -5.64 13.65 8.61
N GLN A 414 -5.74 14.62 9.50
CA GLN A 414 -6.11 14.40 10.91
C GLN A 414 -7.50 13.76 11.04
N LEU A 415 -8.47 14.23 10.26
CA LEU A 415 -9.80 13.63 10.21
C LEU A 415 -9.72 12.15 9.81
N ILE A 416 -8.96 11.81 8.76
CA ILE A 416 -8.83 10.43 8.29
C ILE A 416 -8.16 9.55 9.36
N LEU A 417 -7.09 10.03 10.01
CA LEU A 417 -6.41 9.29 11.08
C LEU A 417 -7.33 9.04 12.29
N ASN A 418 -8.08 10.07 12.70
CA ASN A 418 -9.07 9.95 13.78
C ASN A 418 -10.19 8.98 13.39
N ASP A 419 -10.64 9.00 12.15
CA ASP A 419 -11.66 8.10 11.65
C ASP A 419 -11.18 6.64 11.61
N MET A 420 -9.91 6.40 11.26
CA MET A 420 -9.29 5.08 11.37
C MET A 420 -9.28 4.60 12.82
N LEU A 421 -8.83 5.45 13.74
CA LEU A 421 -8.78 5.14 15.17
C LEU A 421 -10.17 4.82 15.74
N GLN A 422 -11.16 5.66 15.49
CA GLN A 422 -12.55 5.46 15.94
C GLN A 422 -13.13 4.13 15.43
N TRP A 423 -12.81 3.74 14.20
CA TRP A 423 -13.27 2.47 13.67
C TRP A 423 -12.60 1.28 14.37
N LEU A 424 -11.30 1.35 14.64
CA LEU A 424 -10.57 0.32 15.38
C LEU A 424 -11.15 0.15 16.79
N GLU A 425 -11.39 1.24 17.52
CA GLU A 425 -12.00 1.24 18.85
C GLU A 425 -13.40 0.61 18.82
N LYS A 426 -14.23 0.99 17.84
CA LYS A 426 -15.58 0.42 17.67
C LYS A 426 -15.53 -1.07 17.36
N LEU A 427 -14.55 -1.52 16.57
CA LEU A 427 -14.38 -2.93 16.24
C LEU A 427 -14.02 -3.73 17.50
N GLN A 428 -13.09 -3.23 18.32
CA GLN A 428 -12.71 -3.86 19.58
C GLN A 428 -13.91 -4.00 20.52
N ASN A 429 -14.67 -2.93 20.75
CA ASN A 429 -15.82 -2.93 21.67
C ASN A 429 -16.93 -3.91 21.26
N LYS A 430 -17.06 -4.24 19.98
CA LYS A 430 -18.02 -5.24 19.49
C LYS A 430 -17.58 -6.69 19.69
N HIS A 431 -16.30 -6.94 19.98
CA HIS A 431 -15.78 -8.29 20.21
C HIS A 431 -15.74 -8.68 21.70
N TYR A 432 -15.93 -7.72 22.61
CA TYR A 432 -16.01 -7.95 24.06
C TYR A 432 -17.44 -8.03 24.61
N ASN A 433 -18.46 -7.72 23.78
CA ASN A 433 -19.88 -7.93 24.05
C ASN A 433 -20.41 -9.05 23.16
#